data_AF-A0A1V3XU66-F1
#
_entry.id   AF-A0A1V3XU66-F1
#
_cell.length_a   1.000
_cell.length_b   1.000
_cell.length_c   1.000
_cell.angle_alpha   90.00
_cell.angle_beta   90.00
_cell.angle_gamma   90.00
#
_symmetry.space_group_name_H-M   'P 1'
#
loop_
_entity.id
_entity.type
_entity.pdbx_description
1 polymer ?
#
loop_
_entity_poly.entity_id
_entity_poly.type
_entity_poly.pdbx_seq_one_letter_code
_entity_poly.pdbx_strand_id
1 'polypeptide(L)'
;MEDDPELQQILTAAADAGRATYTELLTKLEAKFADQPNAVLRRKQARQAARAVLPNATETRIVVTGNYRAWRHFIAMRASEHADVEIRRLAIECLRQLADSAPAVFADFEVTTLADGSEVATSPLATEA
;
A
#
# COMPACT_ATOMS: atom_id res chain seq x y z
N MET A 1 15.39 6.17 -0.59
CA MET A 1 14.56 7.12 0.19
C MET A 1 14.48 6.70 1.65
N GLU A 2 14.25 5.41 1.96
CA GLU A 2 14.09 4.97 3.35
C GLU A 2 15.35 5.21 4.22
N ASP A 3 16.56 5.13 3.68
CA ASP A 3 17.81 5.33 4.44
C ASP A 3 18.42 6.73 4.34
N ASP A 4 17.68 7.69 3.76
CA ASP A 4 18.16 9.05 3.53
C ASP A 4 17.33 10.06 4.34
N PRO A 5 17.90 10.63 5.43
CA PRO A 5 17.19 11.57 6.28
C PRO A 5 16.70 12.83 5.57
N GLU A 6 17.45 13.32 4.57
CA GLU A 6 17.08 14.53 3.82
C GLU A 6 15.87 14.24 2.93
N LEU A 7 15.86 13.10 2.23
CA LEU A 7 14.72 12.70 1.40
C LEU A 7 13.47 12.43 2.24
N GLN A 8 13.63 11.80 3.42
CA GLN A 8 12.54 11.62 4.37
C GLN A 8 11.97 12.96 4.87
N GLN A 9 12.84 13.94 5.14
CA GLN A 9 12.41 15.27 5.56
C GLN A 9 11.60 15.98 4.47
N ILE A 10 12.02 15.88 3.20
CA ILE A 10 11.28 16.47 2.07
C ILE A 10 9.89 15.83 1.94
N LEU A 11 9.82 14.49 2.02
CA LEU A 11 8.56 13.75 1.91
C LEU A 11 7.59 14.11 3.05
N THR A 12 8.09 14.13 4.28
CA THR A 12 7.28 14.43 5.48
C THR A 12 6.80 15.88 5.47
N ALA A 13 7.64 16.84 5.09
CA ALA A 13 7.24 18.24 4.91
C ALA A 13 6.13 18.40 3.86
N ALA A 14 6.23 17.68 2.73
CA ALA A 14 5.18 17.68 1.71
C ALA A 14 3.87 17.06 2.21
N ALA A 15 3.94 15.98 2.99
CA ALA A 15 2.77 15.36 3.62
C ALA A 15 2.11 16.29 4.65
N ASP A 16 2.89 17.02 5.44
CA ASP A 16 2.41 17.99 6.40
C ASP A 16 1.68 19.16 5.72
N ALA A 17 2.25 19.68 4.63
CA ALA A 17 1.59 20.70 3.81
C ALA A 17 0.25 20.18 3.25
N GLY A 18 0.24 18.96 2.69
CA GLY A 18 -0.99 18.33 2.20
C GLY A 18 -2.06 18.18 3.29
N ARG A 19 -1.66 17.80 4.52
CA ARG A 19 -2.58 17.70 5.67
C ARG A 19 -3.13 19.05 6.12
N ALA A 20 -2.31 20.09 6.10
CA ALA A 20 -2.75 21.46 6.41
C ALA A 20 -3.79 21.94 5.38
N THR A 21 -3.51 21.78 4.09
CA THR A 21 -4.44 22.12 3.00
C THR A 21 -5.73 21.30 3.08
N TYR A 22 -5.64 20.00 3.40
CA TYR A 22 -6.81 19.15 3.62
C TYR A 22 -7.74 19.72 4.70
N THR A 23 -7.17 20.16 5.82
CA THR A 23 -7.94 20.69 6.96
C THR A 23 -8.62 22.02 6.61
N GLU A 24 -7.91 22.90 5.89
CA GLU A 24 -8.48 24.15 5.40
C GLU A 24 -9.65 23.90 4.42
N LEU A 25 -9.44 23.02 3.43
CA LEU A 25 -10.47 22.65 2.46
C LEU A 25 -11.69 22.04 3.16
N LEU A 26 -11.46 21.11 4.09
CA LEU A 26 -12.52 20.45 4.83
C LEU A 26 -13.39 21.46 5.57
N THR A 27 -12.79 22.43 6.27
CA THR A 27 -13.50 23.48 7.00
C THR A 27 -14.40 24.29 6.08
N LYS A 28 -13.89 24.74 4.93
CA LYS A 28 -14.67 25.50 3.94
C LYS A 28 -15.76 24.65 3.29
N LEU A 29 -15.50 23.37 3.02
CA LEU A 29 -16.46 22.44 2.43
C LEU A 29 -17.58 22.06 3.39
N GLU A 30 -17.31 21.90 4.69
CA GLU A 30 -18.33 21.67 5.70
C GLU A 30 -19.32 22.84 5.80
N ALA A 31 -18.82 24.08 5.74
CA ALA A 31 -19.65 25.27 5.65
C ALA A 31 -20.47 25.31 4.34
N LYS A 32 -19.84 24.97 3.20
CA LYS A 32 -20.51 24.92 1.89
C LYS A 32 -21.64 23.90 1.83
N PHE A 33 -21.51 22.77 2.51
CA PHE A 33 -22.52 21.71 2.53
C PHE A 33 -23.45 21.78 3.76
N ALA A 34 -23.49 22.91 4.48
CA ALA A 34 -24.30 23.05 5.70
C ALA A 34 -25.79 22.71 5.50
N ASP A 35 -26.34 23.00 4.31
CA ASP A 35 -27.73 22.79 3.96
C ASP A 35 -28.10 21.31 3.66
N GLN A 36 -27.12 20.40 3.62
CA GLN A 36 -27.37 18.97 3.45
C GLN A 36 -28.00 18.39 4.73
N PRO A 37 -29.30 18.02 4.78
CA PRO A 37 -29.96 17.58 6.00
C PRO A 37 -29.38 16.28 6.58
N ASN A 38 -28.87 15.39 5.74
CA ASN A 38 -28.28 14.13 6.20
C ASN A 38 -26.83 14.35 6.66
N ALA A 39 -26.60 14.26 7.97
CA ALA A 39 -25.28 14.46 8.57
C ALA A 39 -24.19 13.52 8.02
N VAL A 40 -24.54 12.28 7.66
CA VAL A 40 -23.59 11.31 7.08
C VAL A 40 -23.19 11.75 5.67
N LEU A 41 -24.16 12.10 4.84
CA LEU A 41 -23.90 12.57 3.47
C LEU A 41 -23.13 13.89 3.48
N ARG A 42 -23.45 14.81 4.40
CA ARG A 42 -22.74 16.09 4.57
C ARG A 42 -21.26 15.87 4.82
N ARG A 43 -20.92 15.05 5.83
CA ARG A 43 -19.52 14.72 6.16
C ARG A 43 -18.83 13.98 5.02
N LYS A 44 -19.52 13.06 4.34
CA LYS A 44 -18.97 12.32 3.19
C LYS A 44 -18.63 13.23 2.03
N GLN A 45 -19.54 14.15 1.65
CA GLN A 45 -19.35 15.11 0.56
C GLN A 45 -18.15 16.04 0.82
N ALA A 46 -18.02 16.55 2.04
CA ALA A 46 -16.89 17.40 2.40
C ALA A 46 -15.55 16.63 2.35
N ARG A 47 -15.48 15.45 3.00
CA ARG A 47 -14.24 14.68 3.09
C ARG A 47 -13.77 14.10 1.76
N GLN A 48 -14.67 13.65 0.90
CA GLN A 48 -14.30 13.07 -0.40
C GLN A 48 -13.72 14.12 -1.37
N ALA A 49 -14.12 15.39 -1.24
CA ALA A 49 -13.56 16.49 -1.99
C ALA A 49 -12.24 16.97 -1.35
N ALA A 50 -12.21 17.13 -0.02
CA ALA A 50 -11.01 17.56 0.70
C ALA A 50 -9.81 16.61 0.48
N ARG A 51 -10.03 15.30 0.41
CA ARG A 51 -8.95 14.31 0.22
C ARG A 51 -8.21 14.39 -1.13
N ALA A 52 -8.65 15.24 -2.07
CA ALA A 52 -7.99 15.42 -3.36
C ALA A 52 -6.54 15.93 -3.24
N VAL A 53 -6.16 16.51 -2.10
CA VAL A 53 -4.80 17.01 -1.84
C VAL A 53 -3.93 16.05 -1.03
N LEU A 54 -4.46 14.90 -0.59
CA LEU A 54 -3.67 13.93 0.17
C LEU A 54 -2.69 13.21 -0.77
N PRO A 55 -1.41 13.05 -0.38
CA PRO A 55 -0.41 12.42 -1.23
C PRO A 55 -0.61 10.91 -1.32
N ASN A 56 -0.01 10.27 -2.33
CA ASN A 56 -0.01 8.81 -2.50
C ASN A 56 0.59 8.06 -1.30
N ALA A 57 1.52 8.68 -0.58
CA ALA A 57 2.13 8.13 0.63
C ALA A 57 1.20 8.12 1.87
N THR A 58 -0.06 8.54 1.72
CA THR A 58 -1.04 8.46 2.81
C THR A 58 -1.31 7.00 3.16
N GLU A 59 -1.08 6.63 4.43
CA GLU A 59 -1.35 5.28 4.93
C GLU A 59 -2.78 4.84 4.60
N THR A 60 -2.90 3.62 4.08
CA THR A 60 -4.18 2.93 3.93
C THR A 60 -4.14 1.59 4.65
N ARG A 61 -5.30 1.15 5.12
CA ARG A 61 -5.47 -0.15 5.81
C ARG A 61 -6.48 -0.97 5.04
N ILE A 62 -6.15 -2.23 4.80
CA ILE A 62 -6.96 -3.13 3.99
C ILE A 62 -6.97 -4.53 4.61
N VAL A 63 -8.13 -5.19 4.51
CA VAL A 63 -8.25 -6.63 4.77
C VAL A 63 -8.25 -7.33 3.41
N VAL A 64 -7.33 -8.25 3.21
CA VAL A 64 -7.20 -9.03 1.98
C VAL A 64 -7.44 -10.50 2.31
N THR A 65 -8.29 -11.16 1.53
CA THR A 65 -8.57 -12.59 1.65
C THR A 65 -8.44 -13.22 0.27
N GLY A 66 -7.80 -14.39 0.22
CA GLY A 66 -7.59 -15.14 -1.02
C GLY A 66 -7.39 -16.62 -0.74
N ASN A 67 -7.75 -17.46 -1.70
CA ASN A 67 -7.36 -18.88 -1.66
C ASN A 67 -5.86 -19.01 -1.99
N TYR A 68 -5.27 -20.19 -1.74
CA TYR A 68 -3.83 -20.39 -1.96
C TYR A 68 -3.39 -20.15 -3.41
N ARG A 69 -4.21 -20.49 -4.40
CA ARG A 69 -3.88 -20.23 -5.81
C ARG A 69 -3.77 -18.74 -6.09
N ALA A 70 -4.68 -17.92 -5.57
CA ALA A 70 -4.64 -16.47 -5.71
C ALA A 70 -3.39 -15.89 -5.03
N TRP A 71 -3.05 -16.38 -3.83
CA TRP A 71 -1.83 -15.97 -3.15
C TRP A 71 -0.56 -16.34 -3.90
N ARG A 72 -0.46 -17.57 -4.42
CA ARG A 72 0.68 -17.99 -5.24
C ARG A 72 0.86 -17.09 -6.47
N HIS A 73 -0.22 -16.79 -7.19
CA HIS A 73 -0.15 -15.87 -8.34
C HIS A 73 0.24 -14.44 -7.92
N PHE A 74 -0.32 -13.91 -6.83
CA PHE A 74 0.07 -12.60 -6.30
C PHE A 74 1.56 -12.56 -5.96
N ILE A 75 2.09 -13.57 -5.26
CA ILE A 75 3.50 -13.67 -4.89
C ILE A 75 4.36 -13.73 -6.15
N ALA A 76 4.04 -14.59 -7.12
CA ALA A 76 4.80 -14.70 -8.36
C ALA A 76 4.89 -13.37 -9.15
N MET A 77 3.78 -12.62 -9.18
CA MET A 77 3.73 -11.34 -9.89
C MET A 77 4.41 -10.20 -9.12
N ARG A 78 4.32 -10.19 -7.78
CA ARG A 78 4.70 -9.03 -6.95
C ARG A 78 6.01 -9.19 -6.19
N ALA A 79 6.44 -10.42 -5.88
CA ALA A 79 7.75 -10.68 -5.31
C ALA A 79 8.87 -10.76 -6.37
N SER A 80 8.72 -10.06 -7.50
CA SER A 80 9.66 -10.08 -8.62
C SER A 80 10.51 -8.81 -8.67
N GLU A 81 11.68 -8.87 -9.32
CA GLU A 81 12.56 -7.70 -9.52
C GLU A 81 11.86 -6.56 -10.27
N HIS A 82 10.89 -6.89 -11.13
CA HIS A 82 10.14 -5.93 -11.94
C HIS A 82 9.03 -5.20 -11.18
N ALA A 83 8.67 -5.67 -9.98
CA ALA A 83 7.65 -5.04 -9.16
C ALA A 83 8.22 -3.86 -8.37
N ASP A 84 7.36 -2.89 -8.07
CA ASP A 84 7.68 -1.80 -7.15
C ASP A 84 8.14 -2.36 -5.78
N VAL A 85 9.14 -1.74 -5.17
CA VAL A 85 9.78 -2.22 -3.95
C VAL A 85 8.78 -2.33 -2.78
N GLU A 86 7.82 -1.41 -2.69
CA GLU A 86 6.85 -1.40 -1.58
C GLU A 86 5.92 -2.63 -1.65
N ILE A 87 5.35 -2.91 -2.82
CA ILE A 87 4.48 -4.07 -3.01
C ILE A 87 5.27 -5.38 -3.00
N ARG A 88 6.54 -5.35 -3.41
CA ARG A 88 7.45 -6.50 -3.30
C ARG A 88 7.70 -6.87 -1.85
N ARG A 89 8.02 -5.90 -0.99
CA ARG A 89 8.19 -6.10 0.45
C ARG A 89 6.93 -6.70 1.07
N LEU A 90 5.75 -6.20 0.70
CA LEU A 90 4.47 -6.76 1.12
C LEU A 90 4.31 -8.23 0.67
N ALA A 91 4.63 -8.54 -0.59
CA ALA A 91 4.50 -9.89 -1.13
C ALA A 91 5.43 -10.91 -0.46
N ILE A 92 6.68 -10.52 -0.16
CA ILE A 92 7.64 -11.34 0.58
C ILE A 92 7.13 -11.63 2.00
N GLU A 93 6.63 -10.61 2.70
CA GLU A 93 6.10 -10.80 4.05
C GLU A 93 4.86 -11.70 4.06
N CYS A 94 3.95 -11.54 3.10
CA CYS A 94 2.83 -12.46 2.92
C CYS A 94 3.31 -13.90 2.64
N LEU A 95 4.31 -14.09 1.77
CA LEU A 95 4.86 -15.41 1.48
C LEU A 95 5.39 -16.10 2.73
N ARG A 96 6.13 -15.39 3.60
CA ARG A 96 6.65 -15.96 4.86
C ARG A 96 5.52 -16.48 5.75
N GLN A 97 4.52 -15.64 6.02
CA GLN A 97 3.40 -16.04 6.88
C GLN A 97 2.56 -17.18 6.28
N LEU A 98 2.42 -17.20 4.95
CA LEU A 98 1.72 -18.26 4.23
C LEU A 98 2.50 -19.56 4.21
N ALA A 99 3.83 -19.51 4.06
CA ALA A 99 4.71 -20.67 4.13
C ALA A 99 4.72 -21.27 5.54
N ASP A 100 4.68 -20.45 6.59
CA ASP A 100 4.54 -20.92 7.97
C ASP A 100 3.18 -21.63 8.19
N SER A 101 2.12 -21.09 7.59
CA SER A 101 0.76 -21.63 7.74
C SER A 101 0.50 -22.87 6.87
N ALA A 102 1.10 -22.95 5.68
CA ALA A 102 0.89 -24.01 4.72
C ALA A 102 2.20 -24.36 3.96
N PRO A 103 3.19 -24.99 4.63
CA PRO A 103 4.54 -25.15 4.09
C PRO A 103 4.59 -25.84 2.73
N ALA A 104 3.90 -26.97 2.58
CA ALA A 104 3.90 -27.75 1.34
C ALA A 104 3.30 -26.99 0.14
N VAL A 105 2.47 -25.98 0.38
CA VAL A 105 1.78 -25.21 -0.68
C VAL A 105 2.68 -24.09 -1.23
N PHE A 106 3.69 -23.65 -0.48
CA PHE A 106 4.57 -22.53 -0.84
C PHE A 106 6.06 -22.91 -0.86
N ALA A 107 6.40 -24.19 -0.64
CA ALA A 107 7.77 -24.70 -0.54
C ALA A 107 8.62 -24.52 -1.81
N ASP A 108 7.98 -24.31 -2.96
CA ASP A 108 8.65 -24.10 -4.25
C ASP A 108 9.08 -22.64 -4.49
N PHE A 109 8.74 -21.71 -3.59
CA PHE A 109 9.24 -20.34 -3.63
C PHE A 109 10.57 -20.21 -2.89
N GLU A 110 11.59 -19.74 -3.58
CA GLU A 110 12.90 -19.43 -3.00
C GLU A 110 13.07 -17.92 -2.86
N VAL A 111 13.34 -17.45 -1.64
CA VAL A 111 13.61 -16.03 -1.36
C VAL A 111 15.10 -15.76 -1.52
N THR A 112 15.45 -14.77 -2.32
CA THR A 112 16.83 -14.31 -2.52
C THR A 112 16.96 -12.82 -2.27
N THR A 113 18.10 -12.41 -1.74
CA THR A 113 18.43 -11.00 -1.49
C THR A 113 19.25 -10.45 -2.66
N LEU A 114 18.80 -9.32 -3.20
CA LEU A 114 19.47 -8.61 -4.28
C LEU A 114 20.64 -7.76 -3.74
N ALA A 115 21.44 -7.20 -4.66
CA ALA A 115 22.59 -6.36 -4.31
C ALA A 115 22.21 -5.07 -3.55
N ASP A 116 20.98 -4.58 -3.70
CA ASP A 116 20.44 -3.42 -2.99
C ASP A 116 19.87 -3.77 -1.61
N GLY A 117 19.95 -5.03 -1.19
CA GLY A 117 19.41 -5.53 0.08
C GLY A 117 17.92 -5.86 0.05
N SER A 118 17.21 -5.56 -1.05
CA SER A 118 15.80 -5.95 -1.20
C SER A 118 15.65 -7.43 -1.54
N GLU A 119 14.49 -8.00 -1.25
CA GLU A 119 14.24 -9.43 -1.42
C GLU A 119 13.25 -9.70 -2.54
N VAL A 120 13.47 -10.79 -3.27
CA VAL A 120 12.58 -11.34 -4.29
C VAL A 120 12.28 -12.80 -3.99
N ALA A 121 11.20 -13.33 -4.56
CA ALA A 121 10.88 -14.74 -4.50
C ALA A 121 10.66 -15.28 -5.92
N THR A 122 11.31 -16.40 -6.24
CA THR A 122 11.13 -17.08 -7.52
C THR A 122 10.63 -18.50 -7.32
N SER A 123 9.81 -18.99 -8.24
CA SER A 123 9.36 -20.39 -8.26
C SER A 123 9.34 -20.90 -9.70
N PRO A 124 9.89 -22.09 -9.99
CA PRO A 124 9.84 -22.70 -11.31
C PRO A 124 8.43 -23.17 -11.71
N LEU A 125 7.47 -23.18 -10.77
CA LEU A 125 6.10 -23.68 -10.96
C LEU A 125 5.05 -22.57 -10.95
N ALA A 126 5.47 -21.32 -10.78
CA ALA A 126 4.56 -20.18 -10.64
C ALA A 126 4.67 -19.16 -11.79
N THR A 127 5.75 -19.18 -12.57
CA THR A 127 5.83 -18.46 -13.85
C THR A 127 4.93 -19.16 -14.86
N GLU A 128 3.88 -18.48 -15.33
CA GLU A 128 3.08 -18.95 -16.45
C GLU A 128 4.00 -19.18 -17.66
N ALA A 129 3.85 -20.33 -18.33
CA ALA A 129 4.44 -20.60 -19.63
C ALA A 129 3.82 -19.72 -20.72
#